data_AF-A0A4U9HFZ3-F1
#
_entry.id   AF-A0A4U9HFZ3-F1
#
_cell.length_a   1.000
_cell.length_b   1.000
_cell.length_c   1.000
_cell.angle_alpha   90.00
_cell.angle_beta   90.00
_cell.angle_gamma   90.00
#
_symmetry.space_group_name_H-M   'P 1'
#
loop_
_entity.id
_entity.type
_entity.pdbx_description
1 polymer ?
#
loop_
_entity_poly.entity_id
_entity_poly.type
_entity_poly.pdbx_seq_one_letter_code
_entity_poly.pdbx_strand_id
1 'polypeptide(L)' 'MNAILHDRLPIAKIVNAKVIPLESAAEGYASFDAGVAAKYVLDPHGILA' A
#
# COMPACT_ATOMS: atom_id res chain seq x y z
N MET A 1 13.55 -9.21 -8.81
CA MET A 1 13.48 -8.47 -7.52
C MET A 1 14.74 -7.64 -7.20
N ASN A 2 15.85 -7.74 -7.95
CA ASN A 2 17.09 -7.01 -7.64
C ASN A 2 16.99 -5.48 -7.73
N ALA A 3 16.10 -4.93 -8.56
CA ALA A 3 15.94 -3.48 -8.70
C ALA A 3 15.38 -2.81 -7.43
N ILE A 4 14.54 -3.51 -6.66
CA ILE A 4 14.03 -3.03 -5.37
C ILE A 4 15.14 -3.10 -4.32
N LEU A 5 15.85 -4.23 -4.22
CA LEU A 5 16.91 -4.44 -3.24
C LEU A 5 18.16 -3.57 -3.47
N HIS A 6 18.38 -3.11 -4.71
CA HIS A 6 19.46 -2.19 -5.06
C HIS A 6 18.99 -0.72 -5.15
N ASP A 7 17.82 -0.38 -4.59
CA ASP A 7 17.27 0.98 -4.53
C ASP A 7 17.08 1.68 -5.90
N ARG A 8 16.94 0.89 -6.97
CA ARG A 8 16.74 1.39 -8.34
C ARG A 8 15.27 1.59 -8.70
N LEU A 9 14.35 1.09 -7.88
CA LEU A 9 12.91 1.19 -8.11
C LEU A 9 12.18 1.43 -6.77
N PRO A 10 11.94 2.69 -6.36
CA PRO A 10 11.21 3.03 -5.14
C PRO A 10 9.70 2.83 -5.33
N ILE A 11 9.29 1.58 -5.59
CA ILE A 11 7.95 1.24 -6.08
C ILE A 11 6.83 1.68 -5.13
N ALA A 12 7.03 1.53 -3.81
CA ALA A 12 6.05 1.93 -2.80
C ALA A 12 5.71 3.43 -2.89
N LYS A 13 6.71 4.27 -3.16
CA LYS A 13 6.52 5.71 -3.41
C LYS A 13 5.82 5.96 -4.74
N ILE A 14 6.25 5.28 -5.80
CA ILE A 14 5.71 5.45 -7.16
C ILE A 14 4.20 5.17 -7.20
N VAL A 15 3.73 4.14 -6.48
CA VAL A 15 2.31 3.77 -6.45
C VAL A 15 1.52 4.37 -5.30
N ASN A 16 2.12 5.29 -4.53
CA ASN A 16 1.51 5.86 -3.33
C ASN A 16 0.96 4.78 -2.39
N ALA A 17 1.83 3.86 -1.96
CA ALA A 17 1.46 2.77 -1.08
C ALA A 17 1.04 3.30 0.30
N LYS A 18 -0.12 2.84 0.78
CA LYS A 18 -0.68 3.18 2.10
C LYS A 18 -0.94 1.89 2.87
N VAL A 19 -0.22 1.71 3.97
CA VAL A 19 -0.44 0.58 4.88
C VAL A 19 -1.67 0.87 5.72
N ILE A 20 -2.62 -0.07 5.77
CA ILE A 20 -3.83 0.02 6.57
C ILE A 20 -4.05 -1.28 7.35
N PRO A 21 -4.67 -1.24 8.55
CA PRO A 21 -5.05 -2.44 9.26
C PRO A 21 -6.24 -3.14 8.56
N LEU A 22 -6.50 -4.40 8.94
CA LEU A 22 -7.57 -5.20 8.32
C LEU A 22 -8.95 -4.57 8.54
N GLU A 23 -9.17 -3.94 9.69
CA GLU A 23 -10.42 -3.28 10.08
C GLU A 23 -10.76 -2.09 9.16
N SER A 24 -9.75 -1.46 8.55
CA SER A 24 -9.92 -0.34 7.61
C SER A 24 -10.07 -0.79 6.15
N ALA A 25 -10.08 -2.10 5.87
CA ALA A 25 -10.13 -2.59 4.50
C ALA A 25 -11.35 -2.07 3.73
N ALA A 26 -12.55 -2.10 4.33
CA ALA A 26 -13.78 -1.64 3.67
C ALA A 26 -13.70 -0.17 3.22
N GLU A 27 -13.15 0.71 4.07
CA GLU A 27 -12.91 2.12 3.73
C GLU A 27 -11.86 2.26 2.62
N GLY A 28 -10.78 1.46 2.68
CA GLY A 28 -9.76 1.42 1.63
C GLY A 28 -10.33 1.03 0.26
N TYR A 29 -11.22 0.04 0.22
CA TYR A 29 -11.93 -0.35 -1.00
C TYR A 29 -12.83 0.78 -1.52
N ALA A 30 -13.65 1.40 -0.66
CA ALA A 30 -14.51 2.52 -1.06
C ALA A 30 -13.71 3.71 -1.60
N SER A 31 -12.58 4.04 -0.96
CA SER A 31 -11.67 5.10 -1.41
C SER A 31 -11.02 4.79 -2.75
N PHE A 32 -10.59 3.54 -2.95
CA PHE A 32 -10.00 3.10 -4.22
C PHE A 32 -11.03 3.12 -5.35
N ASP A 33 -12.26 2.66 -5.09
CA ASP A 33 -13.38 2.71 -6.04
C ASP A 33 -13.74 4.15 -6.44
N ALA A 34 -13.65 5.08 -5.50
CA ALA A 34 -13.80 6.52 -5.75
C ALA A 34 -12.65 7.15 -6.58
N GLY A 35 -11.65 6.36 -7.00
CA GLY A 35 -10.57 6.81 -7.87
C GLY A 35 -9.38 7.45 -7.14
N VAL A 36 -9.26 7.29 -5.82
CA VAL A 36 -8.08 7.75 -5.09
C VAL A 36 -6.84 7.01 -5.61
N ALA A 37 -5.85 7.78 -6.08
CA ALA A 37 -4.58 7.27 -6.59
C ALA A 37 -3.67 6.80 -5.44
N ALA A 38 -4.04 5.69 -4.80
CA ALA A 38 -3.29 5.06 -3.72
C ALA A 38 -3.33 3.54 -3.86
N LYS A 39 -2.22 2.89 -3.48
CA LYS A 39 -2.16 1.44 -3.34
C LYS A 39 -2.32 1.06 -1.87
N TYR A 40 -3.51 0.62 -1.48
CA TYR A 40 -3.72 0.12 -0.12
C TYR A 40 -3.05 -1.25 0.08
N VAL A 41 -2.30 -1.40 1.16
CA VAL A 41 -1.62 -2.64 1.59
C VAL A 41 -2.16 -3.01 2.96
N LEU A 42 -2.82 -4.17 3.07
CA LEU A 42 -3.34 -4.65 4.35
C LEU A 42 -2.20 -5.22 5.19
N ASP A 43 -2.05 -4.73 6.43
CA ASP A 43 -1.17 -5.31 7.43
C ASP A 43 -1.99 -5.88 8.60
N PRO A 44 -2.47 -7.14 8.49
CA PRO A 44 -3.34 -7.75 9.48
C PRO A 44 -2.62 -8.14 10.78
N HIS A 45 -1.27 -8.09 10.80
CA HIS A 45 -0.46 -8.56 11.92
C HIS A 45 0.50 -7.50 12.47
N GLY A 46 0.48 -6.28 11.93
CA GLY A 46 1.34 -5.19 12.39
C GLY A 46 2.83 -5.43 12.15
N ILE A 47 3.20 -6.14 11.08
CA ILE A 47 4.61 -6.48 10.78
C ILE A 47 5.33 -5.31 10.11
N LEU A 48 4.60 -4.43 9.43
CA LEU A 48 5.14 -3.36 8.59
C LEU A 48 5.21 -2.00 9.31
N ALA A 49 4.63 -1.89 10.51
CA ALA A 49 4.46 -0.65 11.29
C ALA A 49 5.67 -0.31 12.17
#